data_AF-A0A239BZ09-F1
#
_entry.id   AF-A0A239BZ09-F1
#
_cell.length_a   1.000
_cell.length_b   1.000
_cell.length_c   1.000
_cell.angle_alpha   90.00
_cell.angle_beta   90.00
_cell.angle_gamma   90.00
#
_symmetry.space_group_name_H-M   'P 1'
#
loop_
_entity.id
_entity.type
_entity.pdbx_description
1 polymer ?
#
loop_
_entity_poly.entity_id
_entity_poly.type
_entity_poly.pdbx_seq_one_letter_code
_entity_poly.pdbx_strand_id
1 'polypeptide(L)'
;MAQRFGGKHSPDGASGGLDDRPRDERPAYHGARVAPAGARSNVLFIPGVILALLSINDGAVGMAVGLAGAAVLVLGAWLLRDGLLAEAAFHDRKVARRPAIPRKIFAAALCGIGAGLAAWRSEPGLIAPLIFGGAAGALHLGAFGIDPMKDKGMEGIDTFTQDRVARVVNEAESYLSAMTDAVRRAGDRQVEARVERFVTKAREMIRTVEEDPRDLSGAKKFLSVYLMGARDATVKFADVFARSNDRAARSDYMMLLTDLEESFDKKTDKLLADNNEDLNVEIEVLRDRLQREGVHLDRR
;
A
#
# COMPACT_ATOMS: atom_id res chain seq x y z
N MET A 1 9.64 48.89 -31.96
CA MET A 1 9.01 48.36 -30.73
C MET A 1 8.27 47.08 -31.07
N ALA A 2 8.71 45.95 -30.52
CA ALA A 2 7.92 44.76 -30.18
C ALA A 2 8.89 43.61 -29.84
N GLN A 3 9.17 43.39 -28.56
CA GLN A 3 9.53 42.04 -28.09
C GLN A 3 8.26 41.19 -28.14
N ARG A 4 8.31 39.91 -28.57
CA ARG A 4 7.48 38.82 -28.01
C ARG A 4 8.06 37.41 -28.23
N PHE A 5 8.42 36.81 -27.08
CA PHE A 5 8.26 35.44 -26.58
C PHE A 5 8.73 34.24 -27.43
N GLY A 6 9.88 33.69 -27.03
CA GLY A 6 10.28 32.31 -27.29
C GLY A 6 9.70 31.36 -26.24
N GLY A 7 9.05 30.30 -26.71
CA GLY A 7 8.64 29.17 -25.88
C GLY A 7 9.73 28.10 -25.84
N LYS A 8 9.58 27.13 -24.94
CA LYS A 8 10.53 26.05 -24.61
C LYS A 8 10.97 25.11 -25.76
N HIS A 9 10.63 25.42 -27.00
CA HIS A 9 10.96 24.64 -28.21
C HIS A 9 11.35 25.52 -29.42
N SER A 10 11.89 26.73 -29.23
CA SER A 10 12.44 27.51 -30.35
C SER A 10 13.83 26.97 -30.75
N PRO A 11 14.03 26.57 -32.02
CA PRO A 11 15.32 26.17 -32.54
C PRO A 11 16.05 27.41 -33.02
N ASP A 12 16.96 27.96 -32.21
CA ASP A 12 18.18 28.66 -32.63
C ASP A 12 18.83 29.40 -31.45
N GLY A 13 20.05 28.97 -31.10
CA GLY A 13 21.02 29.66 -30.24
C GLY A 13 21.09 29.20 -28.76
N ALA A 14 22.18 28.71 -28.18
CA ALA A 14 23.42 28.06 -28.60
C ALA A 14 24.23 27.72 -27.31
N SER A 15 24.78 26.49 -27.26
CA SER A 15 26.07 26.09 -26.66
C SER A 15 26.46 26.43 -25.21
N GLY A 16 26.69 25.38 -24.40
CA GLY A 16 27.92 25.29 -23.59
C GLY A 16 27.79 24.81 -22.14
N GLY A 17 27.79 23.49 -21.92
CA GLY A 17 28.04 22.88 -20.60
C GLY A 17 27.89 21.36 -20.66
N LEU A 18 29.01 20.64 -20.57
CA LEU A 18 29.05 19.18 -20.58
C LEU A 18 28.25 18.61 -19.40
N ASP A 19 27.20 17.83 -19.71
CA ASP A 19 26.90 16.47 -19.18
C ASP A 19 25.40 16.14 -19.33
N ASP A 20 24.80 16.47 -20.49
CA ASP A 20 23.36 16.26 -20.73
C ASP A 20 23.13 14.89 -21.38
N ARG A 21 23.27 13.82 -20.59
CA ARG A 21 22.63 12.54 -20.93
C ARG A 21 21.13 12.74 -20.75
N PRO A 22 20.27 12.33 -21.68
CA PRO A 22 18.83 12.33 -21.43
C PRO A 22 18.58 11.45 -20.21
N ARG A 23 18.30 12.07 -19.06
CA ARG A 23 17.71 11.35 -17.94
C ARG A 23 16.38 10.87 -18.48
N ASP A 24 16.23 9.55 -18.58
CA ASP A 24 14.96 8.88 -18.77
C ASP A 24 13.96 9.48 -17.76
N GLU A 25 13.19 10.47 -18.21
CA GLU A 25 12.09 11.04 -17.46
C GLU A 25 11.03 9.94 -17.41
N ARG A 26 11.19 9.05 -16.43
CA ARG A 26 10.19 8.04 -16.09
C ARG A 26 8.86 8.78 -15.98
N PRO A 27 7.82 8.38 -16.73
CA PRO A 27 6.60 9.17 -16.82
C PRO A 27 6.04 9.42 -15.42
N ALA A 28 5.62 10.66 -15.15
CA ALA A 28 5.04 11.10 -13.87
C ALA A 28 3.79 10.30 -13.41
N TYR A 29 3.35 9.36 -14.25
CA TYR A 29 2.22 8.45 -14.07
C TYR A 29 2.63 6.98 -13.87
N HIS A 30 3.92 6.67 -13.68
CA HIS A 30 4.35 5.32 -13.33
C HIS A 30 3.95 5.00 -11.87
N GLY A 31 2.74 4.48 -11.69
CA GLY A 31 2.22 4.04 -10.38
C GLY A 31 0.97 4.74 -9.88
N ALA A 32 0.33 5.63 -10.67
CA ALA A 32 -1.00 6.14 -10.32
C ALA A 32 -2.01 4.99 -10.33
N ARG A 33 -2.59 4.67 -9.18
CA ARG A 33 -3.56 3.57 -9.00
C ARG A 33 -4.89 4.11 -8.52
N VAL A 34 -5.97 3.45 -8.98
CA VAL A 34 -7.35 3.76 -8.59
C VAL A 34 -7.53 3.45 -7.11
N ALA A 35 -8.18 4.34 -6.36
CA ALA A 35 -8.50 4.11 -4.97
C ALA A 35 -9.35 2.83 -4.82
N PRO A 36 -8.90 1.82 -4.06
CA PRO A 36 -9.56 0.51 -3.98
C PRO A 36 -10.95 0.59 -3.33
N ALA A 37 -11.16 1.56 -2.43
CA ALA A 37 -12.46 1.93 -1.89
C ALA A 37 -13.08 3.13 -2.64
N GLY A 38 -13.17 3.03 -3.95
CA GLY A 38 -13.71 4.07 -4.84
C GLY A 38 -15.24 4.14 -4.86
N ALA A 39 -15.80 4.82 -5.87
CA ALA A 39 -17.24 5.08 -6.00
C ALA A 39 -18.13 3.82 -5.88
N ARG A 40 -17.64 2.65 -6.29
CA ARG A 40 -18.40 1.38 -6.28
C ARG A 40 -18.79 0.90 -4.88
N SER A 41 -17.96 1.10 -3.85
CA SER A 41 -18.33 0.74 -2.47
C SER A 41 -19.24 1.79 -1.83
N ASN A 42 -19.09 3.07 -2.20
CA ASN A 42 -19.94 4.15 -1.68
C ASN A 42 -21.39 4.06 -2.18
N VAL A 43 -21.63 3.51 -3.37
CA VAL A 43 -23.00 3.24 -3.87
C VAL A 43 -23.77 2.29 -2.96
N LEU A 44 -23.08 1.41 -2.22
CA LEU A 44 -23.74 0.41 -1.37
C LEU A 44 -24.40 0.99 -0.11
N PHE A 45 -24.15 2.26 0.22
CA PHE A 45 -24.85 2.95 1.30
C PHE A 45 -26.25 3.42 0.87
N ILE A 46 -26.49 3.61 -0.43
CA ILE A 46 -27.74 4.15 -0.97
C ILE A 46 -28.95 3.26 -0.61
N PRO A 47 -28.92 1.93 -0.79
CA PRO A 47 -30.06 1.07 -0.44
C PRO A 47 -30.47 1.18 1.03
N GLY A 48 -29.50 1.28 1.95
CA GLY A 48 -29.79 1.45 3.39
C GLY A 48 -30.50 2.77 3.68
N VAL A 49 -30.06 3.87 3.06
CA VAL A 49 -30.69 5.19 3.21
C VAL A 49 -32.10 5.21 2.62
N ILE A 50 -32.29 4.64 1.43
CA ILE A 50 -33.61 4.53 0.80
C ILE A 50 -34.55 3.70 1.68
N LEU A 51 -34.09 2.56 2.19
CA LEU A 51 -34.88 1.71 3.06
C LEU A 51 -35.30 2.45 4.34
N ALA A 52 -34.40 3.19 4.98
CA ALA A 52 -34.71 3.99 6.15
C ALA A 52 -35.81 5.04 5.87
N LEU A 53 -35.67 5.79 4.77
CA LEU A 53 -36.63 6.84 4.38
C LEU A 53 -38.00 6.27 4.05
N LEU A 54 -38.07 5.18 3.29
CA LEU A 54 -39.32 4.54 2.95
C LEU A 54 -40.01 3.94 4.17
N SER A 55 -39.27 3.67 5.25
CA SER A 55 -39.81 2.99 6.42
C SER A 55 -40.51 3.87 7.45
N ILE A 56 -40.41 5.19 7.32
CA ILE A 56 -40.93 6.15 8.29
C ILE A 56 -42.46 6.12 8.38
N ASN A 57 -43.17 5.71 7.32
CA ASN A 57 -44.63 5.82 7.23
C ASN A 57 -45.39 4.48 7.39
N ASP A 58 -44.72 3.39 7.76
CA ASP A 58 -45.29 2.03 7.79
C ASP A 58 -45.80 1.57 9.17
N GLY A 59 -46.04 2.53 10.06
CA GLY A 59 -46.36 2.23 11.47
C GLY A 59 -45.17 1.67 12.26
N ALA A 60 -45.38 1.41 13.54
CA ALA A 60 -44.27 1.15 14.48
C ALA A 60 -43.45 -0.11 14.14
N VAL A 61 -44.11 -1.21 13.77
CA VAL A 61 -43.43 -2.49 13.45
C VAL A 61 -42.68 -2.39 12.12
N GLY A 62 -43.33 -1.87 11.07
CA GLY A 62 -42.70 -1.71 9.75
C GLY A 62 -41.53 -0.72 9.77
N MET A 63 -41.64 0.35 10.59
CA MET A 63 -40.56 1.29 10.83
C MET A 63 -39.39 0.64 11.60
N ALA A 64 -39.66 -0.11 12.67
CA ALA A 64 -38.61 -0.78 13.44
C ALA A 64 -37.82 -1.78 12.59
N VAL A 65 -38.52 -2.62 11.80
CA VAL A 65 -37.87 -3.60 10.92
C VAL A 65 -37.12 -2.93 9.78
N GLY A 66 -37.70 -1.89 9.18
CA GLY A 66 -37.06 -1.13 8.12
C GLY A 66 -35.78 -0.42 8.56
N LEU A 67 -35.79 0.20 9.74
CA LEU A 67 -34.60 0.82 10.35
C LEU A 67 -33.55 -0.22 10.73
N ALA A 68 -33.95 -1.38 11.27
CA ALA A 68 -33.04 -2.48 11.54
C ALA A 68 -32.37 -3.00 10.25
N GLY A 69 -33.15 -3.21 9.19
CA GLY A 69 -32.63 -3.59 7.88
C GLY A 69 -31.68 -2.55 7.30
N ALA A 70 -32.04 -1.26 7.42
CA ALA A 70 -31.19 -0.15 6.97
C ALA A 70 -29.86 -0.11 7.72
N ALA A 71 -29.89 -0.26 9.05
CA ALA A 71 -28.69 -0.32 9.89
C ALA A 71 -27.79 -1.49 9.49
N VAL A 72 -28.37 -2.67 9.25
CA VAL A 72 -27.63 -3.86 8.79
C VAL A 72 -26.99 -3.63 7.42
N LEU A 73 -27.69 -3.02 6.47
CA LEU A 73 -27.14 -2.69 5.14
C LEU A 73 -25.99 -1.69 5.22
N VAL A 74 -26.13 -0.63 6.05
CA VAL A 74 -25.08 0.37 6.25
C VAL A 74 -23.84 -0.24 6.92
N LEU A 75 -24.04 -1.10 7.92
CA LEU A 75 -22.95 -1.83 8.56
C LEU A 75 -22.24 -2.77 7.57
N GLY A 76 -23.00 -3.46 6.71
CA GLY A 76 -22.44 -4.29 5.64
C GLY A 76 -21.62 -3.49 4.64
N ALA A 77 -22.12 -2.31 4.20
CA ALA A 77 -21.41 -1.41 3.31
C ALA A 77 -20.10 -0.88 3.91
N TRP A 78 -20.13 -0.52 5.20
CA TRP A 78 -18.95 -0.10 5.95
C TRP A 78 -17.90 -1.22 6.03
N LEU A 79 -18.33 -2.44 6.37
CA LEU A 79 -17.43 -3.60 6.45
C LEU A 79 -16.82 -3.98 5.09
N LEU A 80 -17.60 -3.85 4.00
CA LEU A 80 -17.12 -4.05 2.64
C LEU A 80 -16.02 -3.05 2.28
N ARG A 81 -16.19 -1.78 2.63
CA ARG A 81 -15.19 -0.73 2.38
C ARG A 81 -13.86 -1.09 3.04
N ASP A 82 -13.89 -1.49 4.30
CA ASP A 82 -12.71 -1.92 5.04
C ASP A 82 -12.11 -3.22 4.50
N GLY A 83 -12.93 -4.13 3.98
CA GLY A 83 -12.49 -5.35 3.30
C GLY A 83 -11.74 -5.06 2.01
N LEU A 84 -12.23 -4.13 1.18
CA LEU A 84 -11.56 -3.72 -0.06
C LEU A 84 -10.23 -2.99 0.20
N LEU A 85 -10.16 -2.18 1.25
CA LEU A 85 -8.90 -1.56 1.68
C LEU A 85 -7.88 -2.60 2.14
N ALA A 86 -8.33 -3.57 2.95
CA ALA A 86 -7.47 -4.64 3.45
C ALA A 86 -6.96 -5.56 2.32
N GLU A 87 -7.82 -5.89 1.37
CA GLU A 87 -7.44 -6.68 0.20
C GLU A 87 -6.44 -5.93 -0.69
N ALA A 88 -6.64 -4.64 -0.93
CA ALA A 88 -5.69 -3.85 -1.71
C ALA A 88 -4.31 -3.79 -1.04
N ALA A 89 -4.27 -3.63 0.29
CA ALA A 89 -3.03 -3.71 1.05
C ALA A 89 -2.38 -5.11 1.00
N PHE A 90 -3.19 -6.17 0.95
CA PHE A 90 -2.72 -7.54 0.79
C PHE A 90 -2.11 -7.79 -0.61
N HIS A 91 -2.75 -7.30 -1.67
CA HIS A 91 -2.26 -7.47 -3.05
C HIS A 91 -1.03 -6.63 -3.35
N ASP A 92 -0.90 -5.45 -2.76
CA ASP A 92 0.24 -4.55 -2.97
C ASP A 92 1.55 -5.15 -2.45
N ARG A 93 1.45 -6.04 -1.46
CA ARG A 93 2.59 -6.74 -0.89
C ARG A 93 2.82 -8.06 -1.63
N LYS A 94 4.08 -8.40 -1.91
CA LYS A 94 4.45 -9.73 -2.43
C LYS A 94 4.31 -10.81 -1.34
N VAL A 95 4.59 -10.45 -0.09
CA VAL A 95 4.44 -11.30 1.10
C VAL A 95 3.41 -10.66 2.04
N ALA A 96 2.31 -11.35 2.31
CA ALA A 96 1.26 -10.83 3.18
C ALA A 96 0.46 -11.95 3.85
N ARG A 97 0.08 -11.71 5.10
CA ARG A 97 -0.84 -12.58 5.86
C ARG A 97 -2.28 -12.27 5.47
N ARG A 98 -3.11 -13.32 5.39
CA ARG A 98 -4.55 -13.18 5.16
C ARG A 98 -5.18 -12.28 6.23
N PRO A 99 -6.22 -11.49 5.88
CA PRO A 99 -6.99 -10.75 6.86
C PRO A 99 -7.55 -11.67 7.96
N ALA A 100 -7.49 -11.24 9.22
CA ALA A 100 -7.93 -12.06 10.36
C ALA A 100 -9.44 -12.39 10.34
N ILE A 101 -10.24 -11.54 9.67
CA ILE A 101 -11.68 -11.69 9.50
C ILE A 101 -12.00 -11.51 8.01
N PRO A 102 -12.76 -12.43 7.37
CA PRO A 102 -13.18 -12.30 5.97
C PRO A 102 -14.31 -11.27 5.83
N ARG A 103 -13.92 -9.99 5.84
CA ARG A 103 -14.83 -8.85 5.94
C ARG A 103 -15.84 -8.77 4.79
N LYS A 104 -15.48 -9.15 3.56
CA LYS A 104 -16.40 -9.17 2.40
C LYS A 104 -17.44 -10.29 2.52
N ILE A 105 -17.08 -11.44 3.09
CA ILE A 105 -18.04 -12.53 3.34
C ILE A 105 -19.07 -12.09 4.38
N PHE A 106 -18.62 -11.47 5.47
CA PHE A 106 -19.52 -10.90 6.46
C PHE A 106 -20.37 -9.76 5.88
N ALA A 107 -19.79 -8.90 5.04
CA ALA A 107 -20.54 -7.86 4.34
C ALA A 107 -21.62 -8.45 3.41
N ALA A 108 -21.33 -9.55 2.71
CA ALA A 108 -22.31 -10.26 1.88
C ALA A 108 -23.44 -10.87 2.73
N ALA A 109 -23.11 -11.44 3.89
CA ALA A 109 -24.10 -11.97 4.82
C ALA A 109 -25.01 -10.85 5.37
N LEU A 110 -24.44 -9.71 5.77
CA LEU A 110 -25.19 -8.53 6.21
C LEU A 110 -26.04 -7.96 5.08
N CYS A 111 -25.51 -7.90 3.85
CA CYS A 111 -26.26 -7.48 2.67
C CYS A 111 -27.50 -8.36 2.44
N GLY A 112 -27.34 -9.69 2.57
CA GLY A 112 -28.44 -10.64 2.48
C GLY A 112 -29.47 -10.49 3.60
N ILE A 113 -29.03 -10.34 4.85
CA ILE A 113 -29.94 -10.12 5.99
C ILE A 113 -30.72 -8.81 5.83
N GLY A 114 -30.04 -7.72 5.46
CA GLY A 114 -30.66 -6.41 5.26
C GLY A 114 -31.69 -6.42 4.12
N ALA A 115 -31.38 -7.07 2.99
CA ALA A 115 -32.31 -7.26 1.89
C ALA A 115 -33.49 -8.16 2.28
N GLY A 116 -33.25 -9.21 3.08
CA GLY A 116 -34.30 -10.09 3.59
C GLY A 116 -35.28 -9.35 4.51
N LEU A 117 -34.77 -8.48 5.40
CA LEU A 117 -35.59 -7.63 6.26
C LEU A 117 -36.42 -6.62 5.45
N ALA A 118 -35.84 -6.04 4.39
CA ALA A 118 -36.55 -5.16 3.47
C ALA A 118 -37.68 -5.87 2.72
N ALA A 119 -37.45 -7.12 2.29
CA ALA A 119 -38.46 -7.94 1.63
C ALA A 119 -39.58 -8.36 2.60
N TRP A 120 -39.23 -8.77 3.83
CA TRP A 120 -40.22 -9.18 4.84
C TRP A 120 -41.18 -8.04 5.20
N ARG A 121 -40.67 -6.82 5.25
CA ARG A 121 -41.46 -5.60 5.47
C ARG A 121 -42.53 -5.42 4.39
N SER A 122 -42.20 -5.71 3.13
CA SER A 122 -43.10 -5.51 1.98
C SER A 122 -44.09 -6.68 1.83
N GLU A 123 -43.62 -7.90 2.08
CA GLU A 123 -44.40 -9.13 2.01
C GLU A 123 -44.07 -10.02 3.22
N PRO A 124 -44.88 -9.95 4.30
CA PRO A 124 -44.65 -10.73 5.51
C PRO A 124 -44.77 -12.24 5.24
N GLY A 125 -43.63 -12.93 5.24
CA GLY A 125 -43.53 -14.37 4.98
C GLY A 125 -42.07 -14.82 4.97
N LEU A 126 -41.81 -16.12 4.84
CA LEU A 126 -40.44 -16.65 4.83
C LEU A 126 -39.84 -16.75 3.43
N ILE A 127 -40.68 -16.89 2.40
CA ILE A 127 -40.22 -17.15 1.03
C ILE A 127 -39.54 -15.91 0.44
N ALA A 128 -40.18 -14.74 0.49
CA ALA A 128 -39.63 -13.52 -0.08
C ALA A 128 -38.28 -13.11 0.58
N PRO A 129 -38.12 -13.09 1.92
CA PRO A 129 -36.83 -12.79 2.55
C PRO A 129 -35.71 -13.75 2.19
N LEU A 130 -36.01 -15.04 2.03
CA LEU A 130 -35.01 -16.04 1.63
C LEU A 130 -34.55 -15.82 0.19
N ILE A 131 -35.47 -15.53 -0.73
CA ILE A 131 -35.15 -15.29 -2.15
C ILE A 131 -34.35 -13.98 -2.28
N PHE A 132 -34.87 -12.87 -1.76
CA PHE A 132 -34.22 -11.57 -1.89
C PHE A 132 -32.91 -11.50 -1.10
N GLY A 133 -32.88 -12.06 0.12
CA GLY A 133 -31.66 -12.12 0.93
C GLY A 133 -30.59 -13.02 0.33
N GLY A 134 -30.98 -14.21 -0.15
CA GLY A 134 -30.07 -15.13 -0.84
C GLY A 134 -29.51 -14.54 -2.13
N ALA A 135 -30.38 -13.95 -2.97
CA ALA A 135 -29.97 -13.30 -4.22
C ALA A 135 -29.06 -12.10 -3.95
N ALA A 136 -29.38 -11.25 -2.98
CA ALA A 136 -28.56 -10.10 -2.61
C ALA A 136 -27.17 -10.53 -2.10
N GLY A 137 -27.10 -11.57 -1.26
CA GLY A 137 -25.83 -12.12 -0.79
C GLY A 137 -24.99 -12.71 -1.93
N ALA A 138 -25.61 -13.49 -2.82
CA ALA A 138 -24.92 -14.09 -3.97
C ALA A 138 -24.41 -13.02 -4.96
N LEU A 139 -25.23 -12.02 -5.28
CA LEU A 139 -24.83 -10.89 -6.13
C LEU A 139 -23.71 -10.06 -5.48
N HIS A 140 -23.74 -9.90 -4.15
CA HIS A 140 -22.68 -9.20 -3.43
C HIS A 140 -21.34 -9.94 -3.52
N LEU A 141 -21.34 -11.26 -3.31
CA LEU A 141 -20.14 -12.07 -3.50
C LEU A 141 -19.65 -12.05 -4.95
N GLY A 142 -20.56 -12.10 -5.93
CA GLY A 142 -20.22 -12.02 -7.35
C GLY A 142 -19.63 -10.66 -7.76
N ALA A 143 -20.14 -9.56 -7.17
CA ALA A 143 -19.70 -8.20 -7.51
C ALA A 143 -18.38 -7.80 -6.85
N PHE A 144 -18.12 -8.25 -5.62
CA PHE A 144 -16.95 -7.82 -4.83
C PHE A 144 -15.90 -8.90 -4.59
N GLY A 145 -16.22 -10.15 -4.96
CA GLY A 145 -15.35 -11.30 -4.74
C GLY A 145 -15.25 -11.71 -3.26
N ILE A 146 -14.42 -12.71 -3.03
CA ILE A 146 -14.15 -13.28 -1.71
C ILE A 146 -12.82 -12.72 -1.18
N ASP A 147 -12.70 -12.51 0.14
CA ASP A 147 -11.43 -12.11 0.75
C ASP A 147 -10.32 -13.16 0.51
N PRO A 148 -9.05 -12.73 0.38
CA PRO A 148 -7.91 -13.65 0.35
C PRO A 148 -7.90 -14.54 1.60
N MET A 149 -8.05 -15.86 1.42
CA MET A 149 -8.11 -16.83 2.53
C MET A 149 -6.78 -17.55 2.79
N LYS A 150 -5.79 -17.34 1.93
CA LYS A 150 -4.46 -17.95 2.01
C LYS A 150 -3.42 -16.85 2.12
N ASP A 151 -2.37 -17.14 2.89
CA ASP A 151 -1.23 -16.26 2.96
C ASP A 151 -0.46 -16.30 1.63
N LYS A 152 0.17 -15.19 1.26
CA LYS A 152 0.90 -15.02 0.00
C LYS A 152 2.39 -14.98 0.27
N GLY A 153 3.19 -15.72 -0.50
CA GLY A 153 4.66 -15.74 -0.38
C GLY A 153 5.18 -16.44 0.88
N MET A 154 4.41 -17.37 1.44
CA MET A 154 4.70 -18.07 2.72
C MET A 154 5.14 -19.54 2.55
N GLU A 155 5.51 -19.98 1.35
CA GLU A 155 5.99 -21.36 1.13
C GLU A 155 7.51 -21.45 1.40
N GLY A 156 7.90 -22.25 2.40
CA GLY A 156 9.28 -22.71 2.57
C GLY A 156 10.18 -21.97 3.58
N ILE A 157 9.69 -20.94 4.30
CA ILE A 157 10.47 -20.20 5.31
C ILE A 157 9.73 -20.22 6.66
N ASP A 158 10.47 -20.48 7.75
CA ASP A 158 9.96 -20.55 9.12
C ASP A 158 9.08 -19.33 9.48
N THR A 159 7.81 -19.59 9.84
CA THR A 159 6.79 -18.58 10.17
C THR A 159 7.28 -17.53 11.17
N PHE A 160 8.17 -17.91 12.10
CA PHE A 160 8.76 -16.99 13.07
C PHE A 160 9.71 -15.95 12.44
N THR A 161 10.46 -16.34 11.41
CA THR A 161 11.35 -15.43 10.70
C THR A 161 10.55 -14.41 9.91
N GLN A 162 9.46 -14.84 9.26
CA GLN A 162 8.57 -13.94 8.53
C GLN A 162 7.80 -12.97 9.45
N ASP A 163 7.29 -13.43 10.60
CA ASP A 163 6.65 -12.57 11.60
C ASP A 163 7.60 -11.47 12.11
N ARG A 164 8.90 -11.79 12.22
CA ARG A 164 9.92 -10.81 12.58
C ARG A 164 10.17 -9.78 11.47
N VAL A 165 10.25 -10.21 10.21
CA VAL A 165 10.38 -9.30 9.06
C VAL A 165 9.20 -8.34 9.01
N ALA A 166 7.97 -8.86 9.04
CA ALA A 166 6.76 -8.04 8.95
C ALA A 166 6.69 -6.99 10.06
N ARG A 167 7.10 -7.34 11.29
CA ARG A 167 7.16 -6.39 12.41
C ARG A 167 8.16 -5.27 12.15
N VAL A 168 9.39 -5.61 11.74
CA VAL A 168 10.44 -4.62 11.47
C VAL A 168 10.06 -3.71 10.30
N VAL A 169 9.44 -4.26 9.26
CA VAL A 169 8.96 -3.48 8.11
C VAL A 169 7.86 -2.50 8.50
N ASN A 170 6.86 -2.95 9.26
CA ASN A 170 5.80 -2.05 9.74
C ASN A 170 6.36 -0.92 10.63
N GLU A 171 7.35 -1.23 11.46
CA GLU A 171 8.02 -0.23 12.30
C GLU A 171 8.82 0.78 11.45
N ALA A 172 9.53 0.29 10.42
CA ALA A 172 10.26 1.12 9.47
C ALA A 172 9.34 2.09 8.69
N GLU A 173 8.22 1.59 8.13
CA GLU A 173 7.22 2.44 7.46
C GLU A 173 6.61 3.48 8.41
N SER A 174 6.39 3.12 9.68
CA SER A 174 5.93 4.06 10.71
C SER A 174 6.93 5.21 10.91
N TYR A 175 8.23 4.92 10.98
CA TYR A 175 9.27 5.95 11.05
C TYR A 175 9.26 6.85 9.81
N LEU A 176 9.16 6.28 8.60
CA LEU A 176 9.11 7.06 7.35
C LEU A 176 7.89 7.98 7.27
N SER A 177 6.72 7.49 7.70
CA SER A 177 5.50 8.32 7.78
C SER A 177 5.68 9.47 8.75
N ALA A 178 6.14 9.19 9.98
CA ALA A 178 6.36 10.21 11.00
C ALA A 178 7.40 11.26 10.57
N MET A 179 8.41 10.83 9.81
CA MET A 179 9.42 11.72 9.24
C MET A 179 8.84 12.64 8.15
N THR A 180 8.01 12.09 7.26
CA THR A 180 7.29 12.86 6.22
C THR A 180 6.34 13.89 6.85
N ASP A 181 5.64 13.51 7.92
CA ASP A 181 4.75 14.43 8.64
C ASP A 181 5.51 15.51 9.41
N ALA A 182 6.67 15.16 9.98
CA ALA A 182 7.52 16.12 10.67
C ALA A 182 8.10 17.18 9.73
N VAL A 183 8.62 16.78 8.56
CA VAL A 183 9.26 17.74 7.64
C VAL A 183 8.26 18.75 7.07
N ARG A 184 6.99 18.37 6.86
CA ARG A 184 5.92 19.28 6.43
C ARG A 184 5.69 20.44 7.40
N ARG A 185 5.98 20.26 8.68
CA ARG A 185 5.89 21.33 9.69
C ARG A 185 7.03 22.36 9.57
N ALA A 186 8.14 21.99 8.93
CA ALA A 186 9.25 22.91 8.69
C ALA A 186 8.96 23.90 7.54
N GLY A 187 8.10 23.54 6.58
CA GLY A 187 7.65 24.41 5.49
C GLY A 187 8.71 24.74 4.43
N ASP A 188 9.86 24.05 4.42
CA ASP A 188 10.88 24.19 3.38
C ASP A 188 10.71 23.11 2.31
N ARG A 189 10.26 23.53 1.12
CA ARG A 189 10.01 22.64 -0.03
C ARG A 189 11.24 21.87 -0.49
N GLN A 190 12.45 22.43 -0.39
CA GLN A 190 13.66 21.71 -0.81
C GLN A 190 13.98 20.58 0.17
N VAL A 191 13.78 20.82 1.45
CA VAL A 191 13.99 19.81 2.49
C VAL A 191 12.92 18.73 2.41
N GLU A 192 11.66 19.10 2.22
CA GLU A 192 10.56 18.15 1.96
C GLU A 192 10.88 17.23 0.78
N ALA A 193 11.29 17.79 -0.36
CA ALA A 193 11.66 17.00 -1.54
C ALA A 193 12.87 16.09 -1.29
N ARG A 194 13.80 16.47 -0.40
CA ARG A 194 14.94 15.62 -0.01
C ARG A 194 14.49 14.44 0.85
N VAL A 195 13.61 14.70 1.81
CA VAL A 195 13.00 13.65 2.65
C VAL A 195 12.22 12.66 1.80
N GLU A 196 11.42 13.11 0.84
CA GLU A 196 10.66 12.23 -0.07
C GLU A 196 11.57 11.33 -0.92
N ARG A 197 12.73 11.86 -1.38
CA ARG A 197 13.74 11.05 -2.06
C ARG A 197 14.30 9.98 -1.14
N PHE A 198 14.71 10.34 0.08
CA PHE A 198 15.20 9.37 1.05
C PHE A 198 14.15 8.32 1.43
N VAL A 199 12.88 8.71 1.61
CA VAL A 199 11.76 7.77 1.85
C VAL A 199 11.63 6.77 0.70
N THR A 200 11.82 7.22 -0.54
CA THR A 200 11.79 6.34 -1.72
C THR A 200 12.92 5.30 -1.67
N LYS A 201 14.14 5.71 -1.32
CA LYS A 201 15.29 4.80 -1.16
C LYS A 201 15.13 3.82 -0.01
N ALA A 202 14.62 4.29 1.13
CA ALA A 202 14.33 3.43 2.27
C ALA A 202 13.26 2.39 1.94
N ARG A 203 12.22 2.76 1.17
CA ARG A 203 11.20 1.81 0.68
C ARG A 203 11.75 0.79 -0.29
N GLU A 204 12.73 1.15 -1.10
CA GLU A 204 13.44 0.19 -1.96
C GLU A 204 14.13 -0.89 -1.13
N MET A 205 14.89 -0.49 -0.09
CA MET A 205 15.50 -1.43 0.84
C MET A 205 14.47 -2.32 1.57
N ILE A 206 13.37 -1.71 2.04
CA ILE A 206 12.29 -2.46 2.70
C ILE A 206 11.77 -3.57 1.77
N ARG A 207 11.52 -3.24 0.50
CA ARG A 207 11.05 -4.23 -0.48
C ARG A 207 12.08 -5.33 -0.72
N THR A 208 13.38 -5.00 -0.81
CA THR A 208 14.44 -6.01 -0.96
C THR A 208 14.44 -7.00 0.22
N VAL A 209 14.27 -6.52 1.45
CA VAL A 209 14.20 -7.39 2.65
C VAL A 209 12.88 -8.17 2.74
N GLU A 210 11.78 -7.62 2.21
CA GLU A 210 10.52 -8.37 2.07
C GLU A 210 10.63 -9.49 1.02
N GLU A 211 11.44 -9.30 -0.01
CA GLU A 211 11.70 -10.29 -1.06
C GLU A 211 12.59 -11.43 -0.55
N ASP A 212 13.60 -11.14 0.27
CA ASP A 212 14.42 -12.15 0.94
C ASP A 212 14.50 -11.95 2.47
N PRO A 213 13.74 -12.73 3.27
CA PRO A 213 13.78 -12.68 4.73
C PRO A 213 15.17 -12.90 5.36
N ARG A 214 16.10 -13.57 4.66
CA ARG A 214 17.46 -13.87 5.15
C ARG A 214 18.28 -12.57 5.32
N ASP A 215 18.01 -11.60 4.45
CA ASP A 215 18.66 -10.29 4.42
C ASP A 215 18.31 -9.39 5.62
N LEU A 216 17.23 -9.72 6.35
CA LEU A 216 16.83 -8.97 7.53
C LEU A 216 17.98 -8.83 8.53
N SER A 217 18.80 -9.86 8.71
CA SER A 217 19.93 -9.82 9.63
C SER A 217 20.90 -8.69 9.31
N GLY A 218 21.22 -8.50 8.03
CA GLY A 218 22.11 -7.46 7.53
C GLY A 218 21.45 -6.07 7.43
N ALA A 219 20.14 -6.00 7.22
CA ALA A 219 19.39 -4.76 7.04
C ALA A 219 18.78 -4.20 8.34
N LYS A 220 18.62 -5.02 9.38
CA LYS A 220 17.92 -4.65 10.63
C LYS A 220 18.40 -3.33 11.22
N LYS A 221 19.72 -3.09 11.27
CA LYS A 221 20.29 -1.85 11.83
C LYS A 221 19.81 -0.60 11.08
N PHE A 222 19.68 -0.70 9.76
CA PHE A 222 19.20 0.40 8.92
C PHE A 222 17.71 0.64 9.15
N LEU A 223 16.89 -0.42 9.08
CA LEU A 223 15.44 -0.33 9.20
C LEU A 223 14.93 0.06 10.61
N SER A 224 15.75 -0.17 11.65
CA SER A 224 15.40 0.18 13.03
C SER A 224 16.16 1.43 13.51
N VAL A 225 17.43 1.27 13.86
CA VAL A 225 18.23 2.32 14.52
C VAL A 225 18.39 3.55 13.63
N TYR A 226 18.71 3.38 12.34
CA TYR A 226 18.96 4.52 11.47
C TYR A 226 17.67 5.23 11.07
N LEU A 227 16.58 4.52 10.76
CA LEU A 227 15.29 5.16 10.49
C LEU A 227 14.70 5.85 11.71
N MET A 228 14.81 5.25 12.90
CA MET A 228 14.41 5.89 14.16
C MET A 228 15.22 7.17 14.39
N GLY A 229 16.55 7.11 14.24
CA GLY A 229 17.42 8.27 14.37
C GLY A 229 17.15 9.36 13.33
N ALA A 230 16.88 8.99 12.07
CA ALA A 230 16.51 9.91 11.00
C ALA A 230 15.18 10.60 11.30
N ARG A 231 14.18 9.85 11.78
CA ARG A 231 12.89 10.40 12.24
C ARG A 231 13.09 11.37 13.40
N ASP A 232 13.90 11.03 14.40
CA ASP A 232 14.18 11.90 15.55
C ASP A 232 14.90 13.18 15.15
N ALA A 233 15.90 13.07 14.26
CA ALA A 233 16.62 14.22 13.72
C ALA A 233 15.69 15.13 12.92
N THR A 234 14.77 14.56 12.13
CA THR A 234 13.78 15.31 11.34
C THR A 234 12.80 16.07 12.23
N VAL A 235 12.33 15.45 13.31
CA VAL A 235 11.46 16.13 14.29
C VAL A 235 12.19 17.31 14.93
N LYS A 236 13.44 17.10 15.39
CA LYS A 236 14.25 18.18 15.97
C LYS A 236 14.53 19.30 14.97
N PHE A 237 14.88 18.95 13.74
CA PHE A 237 15.09 19.92 12.66
C PHE A 237 13.83 20.75 12.42
N ALA A 238 12.66 20.11 12.27
CA ALA A 238 11.41 20.80 12.03
C ALA A 238 11.04 21.76 13.17
N ASP A 239 11.27 21.35 14.43
CA ASP A 239 10.98 22.19 15.60
C ASP A 239 11.91 23.40 15.71
N VAL A 240 13.21 23.25 15.39
CA VAL A 240 14.17 24.35 15.36
C VAL A 240 13.88 25.29 14.19
N PHE A 241 13.73 24.73 12.99
CA PHE A 241 13.58 25.53 11.77
C PHE A 241 12.28 26.33 11.76
N ALA A 242 11.18 25.76 12.25
CA ALA A 242 9.90 26.47 12.37
C ALA A 242 9.96 27.67 13.33
N ARG A 243 10.87 27.66 14.31
CA ARG A 243 11.00 28.75 15.30
C ARG A 243 11.96 29.85 14.86
N SER A 244 13.11 29.48 14.29
CA SER A 244 14.22 30.42 14.06
C SER A 244 14.64 30.57 12.60
N ASN A 245 14.12 29.77 11.67
CA ASN A 245 14.60 29.69 10.28
C ASN A 245 16.14 29.56 10.19
N ASP A 246 16.72 28.78 11.10
CA ASP A 246 18.18 28.64 11.20
C ASP A 246 18.77 27.93 9.96
N ARG A 247 19.61 28.65 9.23
CA ARG A 247 20.28 28.14 8.02
C ARG A 247 21.36 27.11 8.32
N ALA A 248 22.00 27.16 9.49
CA ALA A 248 23.01 26.18 9.89
C ALA A 248 22.34 24.83 10.14
N ALA A 249 21.27 24.81 10.94
CA ALA A 249 20.47 23.61 11.19
C ALA A 249 19.94 22.97 9.90
N ARG A 250 19.53 23.80 8.93
CA ARG A 250 19.14 23.34 7.59
C ARG A 250 20.30 22.69 6.83
N SER A 251 21.47 23.31 6.83
CA SER A 251 22.64 22.76 6.16
C SER A 251 23.05 21.42 6.75
N ASP A 252 23.12 21.33 8.08
CA ASP A 252 23.50 20.11 8.79
C ASP A 252 22.51 18.96 8.54
N TYR A 253 21.20 19.28 8.54
CA TYR A 253 20.18 18.30 8.23
C TYR A 253 20.23 17.83 6.76
N MET A 254 20.53 18.72 5.82
CA MET A 254 20.70 18.34 4.41
C MET A 254 21.94 17.47 4.17
N MET A 255 23.03 17.67 4.93
CA MET A 255 24.19 16.78 4.93
C MET A 255 23.80 15.39 5.47
N LEU A 256 23.11 15.34 6.61
CA LEU A 256 22.61 14.09 7.18
C LEU A 256 21.74 13.30 6.18
N LEU A 257 20.81 13.98 5.48
CA LEU A 257 19.99 13.32 4.46
C LEU A 257 20.82 12.76 3.30
N THR A 258 21.90 13.43 2.92
CA THR A 258 22.80 12.95 1.88
C THR A 258 23.55 11.71 2.34
N ASP A 259 24.11 11.72 3.55
CA ASP A 259 24.79 10.56 4.13
C ASP A 259 23.86 9.35 4.29
N LEU A 260 22.61 9.61 4.71
CA LEU A 260 21.59 8.58 4.84
C LEU A 260 21.22 7.97 3.49
N GLU A 261 20.97 8.79 2.46
CA GLU A 261 20.66 8.29 1.12
C GLU A 261 21.80 7.43 0.57
N GLU A 262 23.04 7.91 0.63
CA GLU A 262 24.19 7.14 0.14
C GLU A 262 24.38 5.83 0.90
N SER A 263 24.19 5.85 2.22
CA SER A 263 24.35 4.67 3.06
C SER A 263 23.26 3.63 2.78
N PHE A 264 22.02 4.08 2.56
CA PHE A 264 20.91 3.18 2.22
C PHE A 264 21.08 2.60 0.82
N ASP A 265 21.46 3.41 -0.17
CA ASP A 265 21.73 2.95 -1.54
C ASP A 265 22.83 1.88 -1.55
N LYS A 266 24.00 2.17 -0.96
CA LYS A 266 25.11 1.21 -0.86
C LYS A 266 24.71 -0.09 -0.18
N LYS A 267 23.83 -0.02 0.82
CA LYS A 267 23.37 -1.20 1.54
C LYS A 267 22.37 -2.01 0.72
N THR A 268 21.44 -1.37 0.03
CA THR A 268 20.49 -2.03 -0.89
C THR A 268 21.23 -2.72 -2.03
N ASP A 269 22.18 -2.03 -2.66
CA ASP A 269 23.01 -2.60 -3.74
C ASP A 269 23.76 -3.86 -3.28
N LYS A 270 24.28 -3.83 -2.05
CA LYS A 270 24.95 -5.00 -1.47
C LYS A 270 24.00 -6.19 -1.27
N LEU A 271 22.79 -5.96 -0.76
CA LEU A 271 21.80 -7.04 -0.59
C LEU A 271 21.43 -7.66 -1.94
N LEU A 272 21.24 -6.83 -2.97
CA LEU A 272 20.97 -7.30 -4.32
C LEU A 272 22.14 -8.07 -4.93
N ALA A 273 23.39 -7.66 -4.67
CA ALA A 273 24.58 -8.37 -5.12
C ALA A 273 24.70 -9.75 -4.46
N ASP A 274 24.56 -9.82 -3.13
CA ASP A 274 24.61 -11.06 -2.37
C ASP A 274 23.55 -12.08 -2.90
N ASN A 275 22.34 -11.61 -3.23
CA ASN A 275 21.28 -12.45 -3.82
C ASN A 275 21.60 -12.98 -5.23
N ASN A 276 22.32 -12.21 -6.04
CA ASN A 276 22.76 -12.66 -7.36
C ASN A 276 23.89 -13.70 -7.28
N GLU A 277 24.79 -13.57 -6.28
CA GLU A 277 25.84 -14.56 -6.03
C GLU A 277 25.24 -15.91 -5.62
N ASP A 278 24.28 -15.91 -4.70
CA ASP A 278 23.52 -17.10 -4.28
C ASP A 278 22.91 -17.83 -5.49
N LEU A 279 22.21 -17.10 -6.37
CA LEU A 279 21.59 -17.67 -7.57
C LEU A 279 22.62 -18.28 -8.53
N ASN A 280 23.76 -17.61 -8.74
CA ASN A 280 24.81 -18.11 -9.62
C ASN A 280 25.38 -19.43 -9.10
N VAL A 281 25.61 -19.54 -7.78
CA VAL A 281 26.06 -20.77 -7.14
C VAL A 281 25.02 -21.89 -7.30
N GLU A 282 23.73 -21.59 -7.10
CA GLU A 282 22.67 -22.59 -7.30
C GLU A 282 22.59 -23.09 -8.76
N ILE A 283 22.75 -22.19 -9.74
CA ILE A 283 22.79 -22.55 -11.16
C ILE A 283 23.99 -23.46 -11.45
N GLU A 284 25.16 -23.17 -10.89
CA GLU A 284 26.35 -24.01 -11.04
C GLU A 284 26.15 -25.39 -10.41
N VAL A 285 25.61 -25.45 -9.20
CA VAL A 285 25.31 -26.73 -8.52
C VAL A 285 24.28 -27.55 -9.31
N LEU A 286 23.25 -26.92 -9.88
CA LEU A 286 22.28 -27.60 -10.73
C LEU A 286 22.91 -28.10 -12.02
N ARG A 287 23.79 -27.33 -12.67
CA ARG A 287 24.53 -27.77 -13.85
C ARG A 287 25.41 -28.99 -13.54
N ASP A 288 26.11 -28.97 -12.42
CA ASP A 288 26.94 -30.09 -11.98
C ASP A 288 26.11 -31.35 -11.70
N ARG A 289 24.93 -31.21 -11.08
CA ARG A 289 24.00 -32.33 -10.87
C ARG A 289 23.45 -32.87 -12.20
N LEU A 290 23.02 -32.00 -13.10
CA LEU A 290 22.52 -32.39 -14.42
C LEU A 290 23.60 -33.10 -15.25
N GLN A 291 24.85 -32.66 -15.16
CA GLN A 291 25.99 -33.32 -15.80
C GLN A 291 26.24 -34.71 -15.21
N ARG A 292 26.15 -34.87 -13.89
CA ARG A 292 26.30 -36.17 -13.21
C ARG A 292 25.14 -37.13 -13.50
N GLU A 293 23.94 -36.60 -13.72
CA GLU A 293 22.75 -37.38 -14.08
C GLU A 293 22.61 -37.61 -15.60
N GLY A 294 23.57 -37.15 -16.41
CA GLY A 294 23.64 -37.44 -17.85
C GLY A 294 22.60 -36.70 -18.70
N VAL A 295 21.95 -35.66 -18.15
CA VAL A 295 20.95 -34.86 -18.87
C VAL A 295 21.68 -33.81 -19.71
N HIS A 296 21.95 -34.14 -20.98
CA HIS A 296 22.41 -33.15 -21.95
C HIS A 296 21.22 -32.29 -22.39
N LEU A 297 21.22 -31.00 -22.02
CA LEU A 297 20.33 -30.01 -22.60
C LEU A 297 20.72 -29.83 -24.07
N ASP A 298 20.02 -30.53 -24.97
CA ASP A 298 20.14 -30.33 -26.41
C ASP A 298 19.85 -28.87 -26.74
N ARG A 299 20.92 -28.13 -27.02
CA ARG A 299 20.85 -26.74 -27.46
C ARG A 299 20.42 -26.73 -28.92
N ARG A 300 19.12 -26.51 -29.17
CA ARG A 300 18.63 -26.03 -30.48
C ARG A 300 18.76 -24.52 -30.55
#